data_AF-A0A9Q9SNG8-F1
#
_entry.id   AF-A0A9Q9SNG8-F1
#
_cell.length_a   1.000
_cell.length_b   1.000
_cell.length_c   1.000
_cell.angle_alpha   90.00
_cell.angle_beta   90.00
_cell.angle_gamma   90.00
#
_symmetry.space_group_name_H-M   'P 1'
#
loop_
_entity.id
_entity.type
_entity.pdbx_description
1 polymer ?
#
loop_
_entity_poly.entity_id
_entity_poly.type
_entity_poly.pdbx_seq_one_letter_code
_entity_poly.pdbx_strand_id
1 'polypeptide(L)'
;MTLQELENLMRSLFEDESLDDFGKSDYSLSFVVPGKVRDVKAALLARTGPAGWDGESVHWFFRNDADDWALYLRGVPNSVFCLATVQSLHTQHMQQHLDAAAITPAQQAIYDAEEAQRRQEAEARQRRDTRTEPLAPLGGPFHTDGERVWARVGSGHRYHALNHFDLGSFRHLVDNFAVDASGLRHYASGAASRYDDAGEGLIADGDAATLESLGGDWYRDARQAYYVDRGIHDLDHGQCHLVVVKADAASLTHIGGAYARDAKHLFCAGVRKRGIDDPAGVVGLGYRYARLGAQILYDGKIVTRPGRVDVETARGVFHDMLIDADGHVLWGKNYRKPLPGIDAASLRFLNWSFAVDDRRVYYRTSTNLAVCEGVDRASVEAAPPMGIRDRHGVIALRYPDGIARVPDLPTES
;
A
#
# COMPACT_ATOMS: atom_id res chain seq x y z
N MET A 1 28.38 -9.45 41.31
CA MET A 1 29.20 -8.22 41.31
C MET A 1 28.31 -7.03 41.67
N THR A 2 28.81 -5.98 42.33
CA THR A 2 28.08 -4.72 42.56
C THR A 2 28.37 -3.71 41.44
N LEU A 3 27.53 -2.69 41.27
CA LEU A 3 27.78 -1.63 40.27
C LEU A 3 29.09 -0.86 40.55
N GLN A 4 29.45 -0.67 41.82
CA GLN A 4 30.72 -0.03 42.20
C GLN A 4 31.92 -0.90 41.84
N GLU A 5 31.82 -2.22 42.04
CA GLU A 5 32.84 -3.17 41.60
C GLU A 5 32.97 -3.20 40.07
N LEU A 6 31.84 -3.12 39.34
CA LEU A 6 31.83 -3.02 37.89
C LEU A 6 32.50 -1.72 37.41
N GLU A 7 32.22 -0.59 38.06
CA GLU A 7 32.85 0.69 37.74
C GLU A 7 34.36 0.64 37.93
N ASN A 8 34.82 0.10 39.07
CA ASN A 8 36.25 -0.09 39.34
C ASN A 8 36.90 -1.03 38.32
N LEU A 9 36.20 -2.10 37.93
CA LEU A 9 36.64 -3.02 36.89
C LEU A 9 36.74 -2.31 35.53
N MET A 10 35.77 -1.47 35.15
CA MET A 10 35.84 -0.72 33.88
C MET A 10 37.01 0.27 33.89
N ARG A 11 37.23 1.01 34.97
CA ARG A 11 38.40 1.91 35.10
C ARG A 11 39.72 1.16 34.94
N SER A 12 39.81 -0.03 35.55
CA SER A 12 40.98 -0.90 35.39
C SER A 12 41.13 -1.48 33.97
N LEU A 13 40.04 -1.99 33.38
CA LEU A 13 40.06 -2.61 32.06
C LEU A 13 40.30 -1.64 30.93
N PHE A 14 39.95 -0.36 31.09
CA PHE A 14 40.21 0.68 30.10
C PHE A 14 41.46 1.52 30.43
N GLU A 15 42.14 1.24 31.56
CA GLU A 15 43.29 2.01 32.05
C GLU A 15 43.00 3.52 32.13
N ASP A 16 41.78 3.87 32.52
CA ASP A 16 41.31 5.25 32.61
C ASP A 16 40.65 5.47 33.98
N GLU A 17 41.35 6.16 34.87
CA GLU A 17 40.81 6.51 36.19
C GLU A 17 39.71 7.57 36.11
N SER A 18 39.56 8.24 34.96
CA SER A 18 38.67 9.37 34.71
C SER A 18 37.53 9.08 33.73
N LEU A 19 37.17 7.79 33.52
CA LEU A 19 36.04 7.40 32.66
C LEU A 19 34.84 8.35 32.83
N ASP A 20 34.55 9.11 31.79
CA ASP A 20 33.50 10.12 31.74
C ASP A 20 32.15 9.41 31.51
N ASP A 21 31.41 9.20 32.60
CA ASP A 21 30.12 8.55 32.58
C ASP A 21 29.00 9.55 32.24
N PHE A 22 28.20 9.24 31.23
CA PHE A 22 27.05 10.09 30.87
C PHE A 22 25.70 9.38 31.09
N GLY A 23 25.72 8.19 31.68
CA GLY A 23 24.52 7.47 32.07
C GLY A 23 24.81 6.33 33.04
N LYS A 24 24.27 6.41 34.24
CA LYS A 24 24.31 5.37 35.26
C LYS A 24 22.88 4.96 35.61
N SER A 25 22.61 3.66 35.54
CA SER A 25 21.40 3.05 36.10
C SER A 25 21.79 2.21 37.31
N ASP A 26 20.82 1.63 38.01
CA ASP A 26 21.10 0.76 39.16
C ASP A 26 21.82 -0.55 38.79
N TYR A 27 21.95 -0.87 37.50
CA TYR A 27 22.53 -2.12 37.01
C TYR A 27 23.56 -1.95 35.88
N SER A 28 23.75 -0.74 35.33
CA SER A 28 24.66 -0.51 34.21
C SER A 28 25.34 0.86 34.24
N LEU A 29 26.54 0.91 33.65
CA LEU A 29 27.33 2.10 33.41
C LEU A 29 27.48 2.32 31.89
N SER A 30 27.16 3.53 31.42
CA SER A 30 27.39 3.96 30.04
C SER A 30 28.47 5.03 29.99
N PHE A 31 29.47 4.81 29.13
CA PHE A 31 30.62 5.71 28.97
C PHE A 31 31.14 5.63 27.54
N VAL A 32 31.99 6.58 27.16
CA VAL A 32 32.58 6.66 25.82
C VAL A 32 34.09 6.68 25.94
N VAL A 33 34.77 5.92 25.08
CA VAL A 33 36.22 5.95 24.97
C VAL A 33 36.66 6.42 23.57
N PRO A 34 37.74 7.19 23.45
CA PRO A 34 38.23 7.62 22.14
C PRO A 34 38.79 6.46 21.32
N GLY A 35 38.68 6.56 19.99
CA GLY A 35 39.32 5.62 19.06
C GLY A 35 38.35 4.74 18.28
N LYS A 36 38.89 3.72 17.61
CA LYS A 36 38.11 2.78 16.78
C LYS A 36 37.76 1.53 17.58
N VAL A 37 36.53 1.05 17.40
CA VAL A 37 36.01 -0.13 18.12
C VAL A 37 36.87 -1.40 17.97
N ARG A 38 37.55 -1.57 16.84
CA ARG A 38 38.46 -2.70 16.62
C ARG A 38 39.70 -2.64 17.52
N ASP A 39 40.25 -1.45 17.71
CA ASP A 39 41.47 -1.24 18.52
C ASP A 39 41.14 -1.39 20.00
N VAL A 40 40.01 -0.80 20.43
CA VAL A 40 39.49 -0.94 21.80
C VAL A 40 39.18 -2.40 22.12
N LYS A 41 38.50 -3.12 21.22
CA LYS A 41 38.23 -4.56 21.40
C LYS A 41 39.54 -5.37 21.50
N ALA A 42 40.52 -5.09 20.66
CA ALA A 42 41.79 -5.83 20.68
C ALA A 42 42.53 -5.65 22.02
N ALA A 43 42.55 -4.43 22.57
CA ALA A 43 43.11 -4.15 23.88
C ALA A 43 42.35 -4.87 25.01
N LEU A 44 41.02 -4.86 24.97
CA LEU A 44 40.19 -5.56 25.95
C LEU A 44 40.35 -7.08 25.86
N LEU A 45 40.47 -7.64 24.65
CA LEU A 45 40.66 -9.08 24.45
C LEU A 45 41.96 -9.58 25.08
N ALA A 46 43.02 -8.77 25.06
CA ALA A 46 44.28 -9.10 25.74
C ALA A 46 44.12 -9.22 27.28
N ARG A 47 43.16 -8.49 27.86
CA ARG A 47 42.91 -8.42 29.31
C ARG A 47 41.83 -9.40 29.78
N THR A 48 40.83 -9.64 28.94
CA THR A 48 39.66 -10.48 29.25
C THR A 48 39.78 -11.91 28.70
N GLY A 49 40.73 -12.15 27.79
CA GLY A 49 40.84 -13.39 27.04
C GLY A 49 39.85 -13.47 25.88
N PRO A 50 39.96 -14.50 25.02
CA PRO A 50 39.10 -14.65 23.84
C PRO A 50 37.72 -15.23 24.16
N ALA A 51 37.55 -15.89 25.31
CA ALA A 51 36.29 -16.49 25.70
C ALA A 51 35.27 -15.40 26.09
N GLY A 52 34.02 -15.55 25.67
CA GLY A 52 32.93 -14.64 26.03
C GLY A 52 32.71 -13.45 25.09
N TRP A 53 33.55 -13.26 24.06
CA TRP A 53 33.34 -12.25 23.02
C TRP A 53 32.49 -12.78 21.87
N ASP A 54 31.49 -12.00 21.45
CA ASP A 54 30.61 -12.25 20.29
C ASP A 54 30.23 -10.94 19.58
N GLY A 55 29.64 -11.02 18.39
CA GLY A 55 29.14 -9.87 17.61
C GLY A 55 29.80 -9.69 16.23
N GLU A 56 29.35 -8.66 15.50
CA GLU A 56 29.82 -8.38 14.13
C GLU A 56 29.96 -6.87 13.85
N SER A 57 30.94 -6.55 13.00
CA SER A 57 31.18 -5.22 12.42
C SER A 57 31.40 -4.10 13.44
N VAL A 58 30.32 -3.45 13.87
CA VAL A 58 30.33 -2.25 14.73
C VAL A 58 29.72 -2.51 16.11
N HIS A 59 29.15 -3.69 16.34
CA HIS A 59 28.54 -4.11 17.60
C HIS A 59 29.29 -5.31 18.16
N TRP A 60 29.84 -5.17 19.35
CA TRP A 60 30.54 -6.26 20.04
C TRP A 60 29.99 -6.44 21.44
N PHE A 61 29.93 -7.70 21.86
CA PHE A 61 29.41 -8.11 23.15
C PHE A 61 30.47 -8.96 23.83
N PHE A 62 30.70 -8.67 25.11
CA PHE A 62 31.47 -9.50 26.00
C PHE A 62 30.56 -9.95 27.13
N ARG A 63 30.63 -11.22 27.49
CA ARG A 63 29.87 -11.78 28.61
C ARG A 63 30.78 -12.64 29.48
N ASN A 64 30.80 -12.34 30.77
CA ASN A 64 31.48 -13.13 31.78
C ASN A 64 30.45 -13.56 32.84
N ASP A 65 29.99 -14.80 32.70
CA ASP A 65 28.99 -15.40 33.58
C ASP A 65 29.57 -15.75 34.96
N ALA A 66 30.88 -16.00 35.05
CA ALA A 66 31.55 -16.33 36.32
C ALA A 66 31.64 -15.11 37.24
N ASP A 67 31.92 -13.93 36.66
CA ASP A 67 32.06 -12.67 37.40
C ASP A 67 30.81 -11.78 37.31
N ASP A 68 29.72 -12.26 36.72
CA ASP A 68 28.41 -11.60 36.71
C ASP A 68 28.38 -10.22 36.02
N TRP A 69 29.07 -10.07 34.89
CA TRP A 69 29.01 -8.84 34.09
C TRP A 69 29.08 -9.06 32.59
N ALA A 70 28.61 -8.06 31.86
CA ALA A 70 28.65 -8.00 30.40
C ALA A 70 29.06 -6.60 29.95
N LEU A 71 29.64 -6.51 28.76
CA LEU A 71 30.06 -5.25 28.14
C LEU A 71 29.66 -5.23 26.68
N TYR A 72 28.97 -4.17 26.29
CA TYR A 72 28.61 -3.89 24.92
C TYR A 72 29.46 -2.73 24.38
N LEU A 73 29.97 -2.90 23.16
CA LEU A 73 30.71 -1.88 22.44
C LEU A 73 30.00 -1.55 21.15
N ARG A 74 29.84 -0.25 20.87
CA ARG A 74 29.36 0.26 19.59
C ARG A 74 30.31 1.30 19.03
N GLY A 75 30.81 1.06 17.83
CA GLY A 75 31.56 2.09 17.10
C GLY A 75 30.67 3.27 16.73
N VAL A 76 31.10 4.48 17.08
CA VAL A 76 30.51 5.76 16.65
C VAL A 76 31.62 6.64 16.04
N PRO A 77 31.33 7.75 15.34
CA PRO A 77 32.39 8.57 14.74
C PRO A 77 33.41 9.06 15.77
N ASN A 78 34.68 8.68 15.60
CA ASN A 78 35.85 9.01 16.45
C ASN A 78 35.84 8.49 17.90
N SER A 79 34.88 7.63 18.27
CA SER A 79 34.82 7.06 19.60
C SER A 79 34.06 5.73 19.65
N VAL A 80 34.05 5.09 20.82
CA VAL A 80 33.35 3.85 21.09
C VAL A 80 32.41 4.07 22.25
N PHE A 81 31.12 3.84 22.03
CA PHE A 81 30.13 3.79 23.08
C PHE A 81 30.25 2.44 23.81
N CYS A 82 30.34 2.50 25.13
CA CYS A 82 30.46 1.34 26.01
C CYS A 82 29.26 1.30 26.96
N LEU A 83 28.63 0.13 27.08
CA LEU A 83 27.62 -0.15 28.09
C LEU A 83 28.07 -1.39 28.88
N ALA A 84 28.53 -1.17 30.10
CA ALA A 84 28.86 -2.24 31.04
C ALA A 84 27.65 -2.52 31.92
N THR A 85 27.32 -3.78 32.15
CA THR A 85 26.12 -4.19 32.88
C THR A 85 26.45 -5.31 33.86
N VAL A 86 25.93 -5.21 35.09
CA VAL A 86 25.91 -6.34 36.04
C VAL A 86 24.73 -7.24 35.66
N GLN A 87 25.01 -8.49 35.29
CA GLN A 87 23.99 -9.36 34.67
C GLN A 87 22.85 -9.69 35.63
N SER A 88 23.17 -10.00 36.89
CA SER A 88 22.19 -10.31 37.93
C SER A 88 21.28 -9.13 38.27
N LEU A 89 21.83 -7.92 38.40
CA LEU A 89 21.06 -6.70 38.68
C LEU A 89 20.17 -6.34 37.49
N HIS A 90 20.67 -6.47 36.26
CA HIS A 90 19.86 -6.27 35.07
C HIS A 90 18.73 -7.29 35.00
N THR A 91 19.00 -8.57 35.31
CA THR A 91 17.99 -9.62 35.35
C THR A 91 16.92 -9.32 36.41
N GLN A 92 17.32 -8.86 37.60
CA GLN A 92 16.41 -8.45 38.65
C GLN A 92 15.56 -7.25 38.24
N HIS A 93 16.16 -6.24 37.60
CA HIS A 93 15.45 -5.08 37.08
C HIS A 93 14.44 -5.48 35.99
N MET A 94 14.84 -6.36 35.07
CA MET A 94 13.94 -6.91 34.06
C MET A 94 12.80 -7.71 34.69
N GLN A 95 13.07 -8.51 35.73
CA GLN A 95 12.05 -9.24 36.45
C GLN A 95 11.07 -8.30 37.16
N GLN A 96 11.55 -7.25 37.82
CA GLN A 96 10.71 -6.22 38.43
C GLN A 96 9.82 -5.52 37.39
N HIS A 97 10.35 -5.24 36.20
CA HIS A 97 9.57 -4.70 35.11
C HIS A 97 8.53 -5.69 34.57
N LEU A 98 8.87 -6.96 34.45
CA LEU A 98 7.92 -8.02 34.05
C LEU A 98 6.83 -8.22 35.10
N ASP A 99 7.18 -8.17 36.38
CA ASP A 99 6.24 -8.26 37.50
C ASP A 99 5.33 -7.02 37.56
N ALA A 100 5.87 -5.82 37.30
CA ALA A 100 5.10 -4.58 37.23
C ALA A 100 4.22 -4.50 35.97
N ALA A 101 4.63 -5.13 34.88
CA ALA A 101 3.86 -5.26 33.65
C ALA A 101 2.91 -6.48 33.65
N ALA A 102 2.93 -7.30 34.70
CA ALA A 102 2.07 -8.46 34.82
C ALA A 102 0.61 -7.99 34.95
N ILE A 103 -0.14 -8.16 33.88
CA ILE A 103 -1.57 -7.90 33.85
C ILE A 103 -2.22 -8.89 34.82
N THR A 104 -2.86 -8.38 35.85
CA THR A 104 -3.59 -9.23 36.80
C THR A 104 -4.75 -9.92 36.08
N PRO A 105 -5.21 -11.10 36.53
CA PRO A 105 -6.40 -11.75 35.97
C PRO A 105 -7.64 -10.83 35.97
N ALA A 106 -7.75 -9.92 36.94
CA ALA A 106 -8.80 -8.92 37.00
C ALA A 106 -8.68 -7.86 35.89
N GLN A 107 -7.48 -7.35 35.61
CA GLN A 107 -7.25 -6.41 34.51
C GLN A 107 -7.44 -7.08 33.14
N GLN A 108 -7.00 -8.34 32.99
CA GLN A 108 -7.24 -9.10 31.76
C GLN A 108 -8.74 -9.27 31.50
N ALA A 109 -9.52 -9.63 32.54
CA ALA A 109 -10.97 -9.74 32.43
C ALA A 109 -11.66 -8.41 32.05
N ILE A 110 -11.13 -7.26 32.49
CA ILE A 110 -11.62 -5.94 32.07
C ILE A 110 -11.33 -5.71 30.60
N TYR A 111 -10.10 -5.96 30.13
CA TYR A 111 -9.75 -5.80 28.72
C TYR A 111 -10.58 -6.72 27.82
N ASP A 112 -10.75 -7.98 28.22
CA ASP A 112 -11.56 -8.95 27.48
C ASP A 112 -13.03 -8.53 27.43
N ALA A 113 -13.58 -7.99 28.54
CA ALA A 113 -14.93 -7.47 28.58
C ALA A 113 -15.11 -6.22 27.70
N GLU A 114 -14.15 -5.28 27.71
CA GLU A 114 -14.16 -4.10 26.85
C GLU A 114 -14.02 -4.47 25.37
N GLU A 115 -13.20 -5.47 25.04
CA GLU A 115 -13.09 -5.98 23.68
C GLU A 115 -14.35 -6.71 23.25
N ALA A 116 -14.95 -7.52 24.11
CA ALA A 116 -16.22 -8.19 23.85
C ALA A 116 -17.36 -7.18 23.62
N GLN A 117 -17.42 -6.12 24.44
CA GLN A 117 -18.38 -5.04 24.26
C GLN A 117 -18.16 -4.32 22.93
N ARG A 118 -16.93 -3.95 22.59
CA ARG A 118 -16.60 -3.32 21.30
C ARG A 118 -16.98 -4.21 20.12
N ARG A 119 -16.74 -5.51 20.19
CA ARG A 119 -17.16 -6.48 19.17
C ARG A 119 -18.68 -6.54 19.05
N GLN A 120 -19.39 -6.62 20.17
CA GLN A 120 -20.86 -6.66 20.17
C GLN A 120 -21.48 -5.38 19.57
N GLU A 121 -20.94 -4.21 19.92
CA GLU A 121 -21.37 -2.92 19.36
C GLU A 121 -21.07 -2.83 17.86
N ALA A 122 -19.90 -3.31 17.41
CA ALA A 122 -19.53 -3.37 16.01
C ALA A 122 -20.45 -4.29 15.20
N GLU A 123 -20.74 -5.49 15.71
CA GLU A 123 -21.67 -6.44 15.07
C GLU A 123 -23.10 -5.88 14.99
N ALA A 124 -23.59 -5.27 16.08
CA ALA A 124 -24.91 -4.66 16.10
C ALA A 124 -25.03 -3.52 15.09
N ARG A 125 -23.99 -2.68 14.98
CA ARG A 125 -23.90 -1.62 13.96
C ARG A 125 -23.89 -2.20 12.55
N GLN A 126 -23.06 -3.23 12.30
CA GLN A 126 -22.99 -3.89 10.99
C GLN A 126 -24.35 -4.45 10.56
N ARG A 127 -25.08 -5.12 11.46
CA ARG A 127 -26.42 -5.66 11.14
C ARG A 127 -27.44 -4.58 10.78
N ARG A 128 -27.35 -3.39 11.38
CA ARG A 128 -28.25 -2.27 11.09
C ARG A 128 -27.90 -1.55 9.79
N ASP A 129 -26.62 -1.50 9.46
CA ASP A 129 -26.07 -0.67 8.39
C ASP A 129 -25.69 -1.49 7.13
N THR A 130 -26.12 -2.76 7.06
CA THR A 130 -25.99 -3.63 5.88
C THR A 130 -27.33 -4.24 5.49
N ARG A 131 -27.55 -4.45 4.18
CA ARG A 131 -28.71 -5.16 3.64
C ARG A 131 -28.31 -6.07 2.49
N THR A 132 -28.99 -7.21 2.36
CA THR A 132 -28.82 -8.17 1.27
C THR A 132 -30.04 -8.27 0.36
N GLU A 133 -31.14 -7.59 0.71
CA GLU A 133 -32.37 -7.55 -0.06
C GLU A 133 -32.28 -6.46 -1.15
N PRO A 134 -32.89 -6.66 -2.34
CA PRO A 134 -32.94 -5.64 -3.37
C PRO A 134 -33.61 -4.34 -2.88
N LEU A 135 -32.97 -3.21 -3.18
CA LEU A 135 -33.47 -1.87 -2.83
C LEU A 135 -33.84 -1.06 -4.08
N ALA A 136 -34.68 -0.03 -3.93
CA ALA A 136 -35.09 0.82 -5.03
C ALA A 136 -33.92 1.70 -5.50
N PRO A 137 -33.65 1.83 -6.81
CA PRO A 137 -32.51 2.60 -7.31
C PRO A 137 -32.76 4.11 -7.23
N LEU A 138 -31.73 4.87 -6.87
CA LEU A 138 -31.69 6.34 -6.90
C LEU A 138 -30.79 6.90 -8.03
N GLY A 139 -30.10 6.02 -8.78
CA GLY A 139 -29.12 6.38 -9.81
C GLY A 139 -27.69 6.00 -9.41
N GLY A 140 -26.86 5.64 -10.39
CA GLY A 140 -25.49 5.17 -10.14
C GLY A 140 -25.44 3.99 -9.15
N PRO A 141 -24.54 3.99 -8.15
CA PRO A 141 -24.49 2.94 -7.11
C PRO A 141 -25.54 3.11 -6.00
N PHE A 142 -26.35 4.19 -6.03
CA PHE A 142 -27.18 4.62 -4.91
C PHE A 142 -28.59 4.01 -4.94
N HIS A 143 -29.10 3.66 -3.77
CA HIS A 143 -30.38 2.98 -3.57
C HIS A 143 -31.08 3.51 -2.30
N THR A 144 -32.36 3.18 -2.13
CA THR A 144 -33.14 3.55 -0.93
C THR A 144 -34.05 2.43 -0.45
N ASP A 145 -34.28 2.42 0.86
CA ASP A 145 -35.35 1.66 1.53
C ASP A 145 -36.54 2.55 1.92
N GLY A 146 -36.58 3.81 1.46
CA GLY A 146 -37.59 4.80 1.82
C GLY A 146 -37.25 5.64 3.04
N GLU A 147 -36.22 5.28 3.80
CA GLU A 147 -35.78 6.02 4.98
C GLU A 147 -34.33 6.52 4.86
N ARG A 148 -33.46 5.75 4.22
CA ARG A 148 -32.03 6.02 4.09
C ARG A 148 -31.56 5.94 2.64
N VAL A 149 -30.40 6.53 2.40
CA VAL A 149 -29.61 6.29 1.19
C VAL A 149 -28.66 5.13 1.45
N TRP A 150 -28.53 4.24 0.47
CA TRP A 150 -27.70 3.05 0.51
C TRP A 150 -26.79 3.02 -0.71
N ALA A 151 -25.61 2.43 -0.58
CA ALA A 151 -24.73 2.17 -1.71
C ALA A 151 -24.48 0.67 -1.88
N ARG A 152 -24.50 0.21 -3.13
CA ARG A 152 -24.22 -1.19 -3.47
C ARG A 152 -22.73 -1.49 -3.31
N VAL A 153 -22.39 -2.63 -2.70
CA VAL A 153 -21.01 -3.08 -2.47
C VAL A 153 -20.74 -4.41 -3.18
N GLY A 154 -19.89 -4.35 -4.21
CA GLY A 154 -19.50 -5.49 -5.04
C GLY A 154 -20.61 -5.90 -6.02
N SER A 155 -20.51 -7.13 -6.53
CA SER A 155 -21.55 -7.77 -7.32
C SER A 155 -22.60 -8.42 -6.38
N GLY A 156 -23.88 -8.40 -6.78
CA GLY A 156 -24.98 -8.96 -5.97
C GLY A 156 -25.79 -7.92 -5.18
N HIS A 157 -26.65 -8.35 -4.27
CA HIS A 157 -27.60 -7.46 -3.56
C HIS A 157 -27.09 -6.99 -2.21
N ARG A 158 -25.79 -6.78 -2.05
CA ARG A 158 -25.21 -6.27 -0.81
C ARG A 158 -25.15 -4.75 -0.83
N TYR A 159 -25.69 -4.13 0.21
CA TYR A 159 -25.79 -2.68 0.36
C TYR A 159 -25.24 -2.24 1.73
N HIS A 160 -24.66 -1.06 1.77
CA HIS A 160 -24.24 -0.36 2.99
C HIS A 160 -24.98 0.96 3.15
N ALA A 161 -25.41 1.28 4.36
CA ALA A 161 -26.14 2.51 4.66
C ALA A 161 -25.21 3.73 4.61
N LEU A 162 -25.63 4.78 3.89
CA LEU A 162 -24.98 6.08 3.86
C LEU A 162 -25.69 7.02 4.85
N ASN A 163 -25.50 6.77 6.15
CA ASN A 163 -26.26 7.43 7.23
C ASN A 163 -26.11 8.97 7.29
N HIS A 164 -25.14 9.55 6.56
CA HIS A 164 -24.90 10.99 6.51
C HIS A 164 -25.49 11.71 5.28
N PHE A 165 -26.14 10.96 4.39
CA PHE A 165 -26.76 11.48 3.19
C PHE A 165 -28.23 11.77 3.48
N ASP A 166 -28.68 12.98 3.14
CA ASP A 166 -30.09 13.37 3.32
C ASP A 166 -30.95 12.84 2.16
N LEU A 167 -31.79 11.84 2.42
CA LEU A 167 -32.65 11.23 1.40
C LEU A 167 -33.63 12.23 0.76
N GLY A 168 -34.16 13.18 1.54
CA GLY A 168 -35.20 14.12 1.08
C GLY A 168 -34.73 15.07 -0.01
N SER A 169 -33.45 15.45 0.01
CA SER A 169 -32.81 16.32 -0.97
C SER A 169 -31.81 15.59 -1.89
N PHE A 170 -31.68 14.27 -1.74
CA PHE A 170 -30.73 13.48 -2.48
C PHE A 170 -30.99 13.51 -3.99
N ARG A 171 -29.93 13.72 -4.76
CA ARG A 171 -29.95 13.54 -6.22
C ARG A 171 -28.63 12.97 -6.70
N HIS A 172 -28.69 11.88 -7.46
CA HIS A 172 -27.54 11.35 -8.19
C HIS A 172 -27.10 12.32 -9.30
N LEU A 173 -25.79 12.46 -9.50
CA LEU A 173 -25.21 13.31 -10.55
C LEU A 173 -24.54 12.47 -11.64
N VAL A 174 -23.36 11.92 -11.36
CA VAL A 174 -22.55 11.15 -12.31
C VAL A 174 -21.71 10.16 -11.54
N ASP A 175 -21.56 8.93 -12.05
CA ASP A 175 -20.77 7.87 -11.41
C ASP A 175 -21.08 7.75 -9.90
N ASN A 176 -20.09 7.96 -9.04
CA ASN A 176 -20.22 7.91 -7.58
C ASN A 176 -20.50 9.28 -6.93
N PHE A 177 -20.82 10.31 -7.71
CA PHE A 177 -21.17 11.64 -7.21
C PHE A 177 -22.66 11.83 -7.07
N ALA A 178 -23.04 12.53 -6.01
CA ALA A 178 -24.41 12.93 -5.71
C ALA A 178 -24.43 14.32 -5.08
N VAL A 179 -25.60 14.86 -4.84
CA VAL A 179 -25.80 16.09 -4.08
C VAL A 179 -26.95 15.88 -3.09
N ASP A 180 -26.82 16.51 -1.93
CA ASP A 180 -27.92 16.67 -0.97
C ASP A 180 -27.90 18.11 -0.41
N ALA A 181 -28.75 18.39 0.57
CA ALA A 181 -28.88 19.71 1.19
C ALA A 181 -27.59 20.22 1.83
N SER A 182 -26.63 19.33 2.15
CA SER A 182 -25.33 19.73 2.70
C SER A 182 -24.33 20.09 1.60
N GLY A 183 -24.55 19.68 0.35
CA GLY A 183 -23.70 20.01 -0.79
C GLY A 183 -23.31 18.79 -1.62
N LEU A 184 -22.20 18.95 -2.37
CA LEU A 184 -21.70 17.91 -3.26
C LEU A 184 -21.15 16.72 -2.46
N ARG A 185 -21.53 15.50 -2.87
CA ARG A 185 -21.15 14.25 -2.24
C ARG A 185 -20.39 13.33 -3.19
N HIS A 186 -19.46 12.53 -2.68
CA HIS A 186 -18.83 11.43 -3.39
C HIS A 186 -18.81 10.16 -2.54
N TYR A 187 -19.25 9.04 -3.11
CA TYR A 187 -19.15 7.74 -2.50
C TYR A 187 -17.88 7.00 -2.96
N ALA A 188 -16.94 6.81 -2.05
CA ALA A 188 -15.81 5.92 -2.28
C ALA A 188 -16.32 4.47 -2.27
N SER A 189 -16.67 3.94 -3.45
CA SER A 189 -16.93 2.51 -3.64
C SER A 189 -15.85 1.69 -2.91
N GLY A 190 -16.21 0.66 -2.14
CA GLY A 190 -15.25 -0.17 -1.41
C GLY A 190 -14.74 0.38 -0.06
N ALA A 191 -15.03 1.62 0.32
CA ALA A 191 -14.62 2.19 1.61
C ALA A 191 -15.30 1.55 2.84
N ALA A 192 -16.24 0.61 2.64
CA ALA A 192 -16.99 -0.05 3.70
C ALA A 192 -16.16 -0.92 4.68
N SER A 193 -14.83 -0.94 4.57
CA SER A 193 -13.96 -1.76 5.44
C SER A 193 -13.27 -0.99 6.56
N ARG A 194 -13.39 0.35 6.68
CA ARG A 194 -12.77 1.09 7.79
C ARG A 194 -13.85 1.79 8.63
N TYR A 195 -13.87 1.40 9.89
CA TYR A 195 -14.98 1.61 10.83
C TYR A 195 -15.07 3.02 11.43
N ASP A 196 -14.48 4.05 10.81
CA ASP A 196 -14.41 5.43 11.34
C ASP A 196 -14.71 6.54 10.29
N ASP A 197 -15.59 6.29 9.32
CA ASP A 197 -15.91 7.24 8.24
C ASP A 197 -16.98 8.29 8.62
N ALA A 198 -16.87 8.86 9.83
CA ALA A 198 -17.73 9.97 10.26
C ALA A 198 -17.37 11.25 9.46
N GLY A 199 -18.01 11.44 8.30
CA GLY A 199 -17.87 12.63 7.46
C GLY A 199 -17.30 12.39 6.06
N GLU A 200 -16.94 11.16 5.71
CA GLU A 200 -16.41 10.89 4.37
C GLU A 200 -17.53 10.92 3.33
N GLY A 201 -17.42 11.89 2.43
CA GLY A 201 -18.26 12.01 1.25
C GLY A 201 -18.65 13.44 0.94
N LEU A 202 -18.75 14.34 1.94
CA LEU A 202 -18.97 15.76 1.65
C LEU A 202 -17.71 16.35 1.01
N ILE A 203 -17.87 16.95 -0.16
CA ILE A 203 -16.78 17.62 -0.85
C ILE A 203 -16.79 19.09 -0.46
N ALA A 204 -15.79 19.49 0.31
CA ALA A 204 -15.59 20.89 0.66
C ALA A 204 -15.47 21.75 -0.61
N ASP A 205 -16.18 22.88 -0.60
CA ASP A 205 -16.22 23.88 -1.67
C ASP A 205 -16.73 23.38 -3.05
N GLY A 206 -17.16 22.13 -3.16
CA GLY A 206 -17.62 21.54 -4.41
C GLY A 206 -18.86 22.22 -4.98
N ASP A 207 -18.90 22.37 -6.30
CA ASP A 207 -20.05 22.92 -7.01
C ASP A 207 -20.81 21.81 -7.75
N ALA A 208 -21.85 21.31 -7.11
CA ALA A 208 -22.70 20.27 -7.67
C ALA A 208 -23.44 20.68 -8.96
N ALA A 209 -23.64 21.97 -9.21
CA ALA A 209 -24.38 22.44 -10.38
C ALA A 209 -23.57 22.35 -11.68
N THR A 210 -22.24 22.37 -11.57
CA THR A 210 -21.31 22.41 -12.71
C THR A 210 -20.41 21.18 -12.78
N LEU A 211 -20.62 20.20 -11.91
CA LEU A 211 -19.86 18.94 -11.91
C LEU A 211 -20.05 18.18 -13.23
N GLU A 212 -18.93 17.82 -13.86
CA GLU A 212 -18.89 17.00 -15.05
C GLU A 212 -17.76 15.95 -15.00
N SER A 213 -17.95 14.86 -15.75
CA SER A 213 -16.90 13.87 -16.01
C SER A 213 -16.09 14.30 -17.23
N LEU A 214 -14.77 14.31 -17.09
CA LEU A 214 -13.84 14.60 -18.20
C LEU A 214 -13.45 13.32 -18.97
N GLY A 215 -13.82 12.14 -18.46
CA GLY A 215 -13.39 10.85 -18.96
C GLY A 215 -12.33 10.18 -18.07
N GLY A 216 -12.29 8.85 -18.14
CA GLY A 216 -11.48 8.06 -17.21
C GLY A 216 -11.92 8.28 -15.76
N ASP A 217 -10.96 8.55 -14.88
CA ASP A 217 -11.20 8.84 -13.47
C ASP A 217 -11.10 10.34 -13.13
N TRP A 218 -11.27 11.22 -14.13
CA TRP A 218 -11.14 12.67 -13.99
C TRP A 218 -12.49 13.39 -14.03
N TYR A 219 -12.68 14.32 -13.11
CA TYR A 219 -13.88 15.14 -12.99
C TYR A 219 -13.49 16.58 -12.70
N ARG A 220 -14.40 17.51 -12.94
CA ARG A 220 -14.26 18.90 -12.48
C ARG A 220 -15.61 19.52 -12.23
N ASP A 221 -15.60 20.59 -11.45
CA ASP A 221 -16.67 21.58 -11.41
C ASP A 221 -16.08 22.97 -11.70
N ALA A 222 -16.88 24.03 -11.58
CA ALA A 222 -16.44 25.40 -11.86
C ALA A 222 -15.35 25.92 -10.90
N ARG A 223 -15.11 25.24 -9.77
CA ARG A 223 -14.20 25.68 -8.70
C ARG A 223 -12.95 24.82 -8.60
N GLN A 224 -13.07 23.51 -8.81
CA GLN A 224 -11.99 22.58 -8.58
C GLN A 224 -12.06 21.33 -9.47
N ALA A 225 -10.94 20.63 -9.52
CA ALA A 225 -10.78 19.40 -10.25
C ALA A 225 -10.63 18.21 -9.30
N TYR A 226 -11.01 17.03 -9.78
CA TYR A 226 -10.98 15.81 -9.01
C TYR A 226 -10.37 14.66 -9.80
N TYR A 227 -9.70 13.78 -9.08
CA TYR A 227 -9.26 12.49 -9.60
C TYR A 227 -9.68 11.38 -8.63
N VAL A 228 -10.30 10.33 -9.16
CA VAL A 228 -10.64 9.13 -8.37
C VAL A 228 -9.51 8.13 -8.49
N ASP A 229 -8.68 8.03 -7.45
CA ASP A 229 -7.60 7.05 -7.40
C ASP A 229 -8.16 5.69 -6.99
N ARG A 230 -8.24 4.77 -7.95
CA ARG A 230 -8.61 3.39 -7.70
C ARG A 230 -7.36 2.63 -7.28
N GLY A 231 -7.33 2.13 -6.05
CA GLY A 231 -6.23 1.31 -5.55
C GLY A 231 -5.96 0.14 -6.49
N ILE A 232 -4.72 0.03 -6.98
CA ILE A 232 -4.33 -0.98 -7.97
C ILE A 232 -4.31 -2.42 -7.41
N HIS A 233 -4.33 -2.58 -6.08
CA HIS A 233 -4.18 -3.88 -5.43
C HIS A 233 -5.49 -4.48 -4.91
N ASP A 234 -6.61 -3.80 -5.10
CA ASP A 234 -7.86 -4.21 -4.48
C ASP A 234 -9.07 -3.90 -5.36
N LEU A 235 -9.25 -4.69 -6.42
CA LEU A 235 -10.40 -4.56 -7.31
C LEU A 235 -11.70 -5.09 -6.67
N ASP A 236 -11.59 -5.96 -5.67
CA ASP A 236 -12.74 -6.56 -4.98
C ASP A 236 -13.18 -5.78 -3.71
N HIS A 237 -12.25 -5.14 -2.99
CA HIS A 237 -12.57 -4.21 -1.88
C HIS A 237 -12.40 -2.75 -2.26
N GLY A 238 -12.05 -2.46 -3.51
CA GLY A 238 -12.45 -1.28 -4.25
C GLY A 238 -12.04 0.07 -3.71
N GLN A 239 -11.12 0.21 -2.74
CA GLN A 239 -10.81 1.51 -2.13
C GLN A 239 -10.47 2.56 -3.20
N CYS A 240 -11.44 3.44 -3.45
CA CYS A 240 -11.36 4.56 -4.37
C CYS A 240 -11.24 5.82 -3.55
N HIS A 241 -10.13 6.54 -3.67
CA HIS A 241 -9.95 7.80 -2.96
C HIS A 241 -10.18 8.97 -3.91
N LEU A 242 -11.04 9.90 -3.49
CA LEU A 242 -11.22 11.16 -4.20
C LEU A 242 -10.07 12.11 -3.83
N VAL A 243 -9.32 12.56 -4.84
CA VAL A 243 -8.26 13.54 -4.69
C VAL A 243 -8.74 14.87 -5.26
N VAL A 244 -8.76 15.93 -4.45
CA VAL A 244 -8.91 17.30 -4.95
C VAL A 244 -7.60 17.75 -5.57
N VAL A 245 -7.63 18.06 -6.86
CA VAL A 245 -6.46 18.38 -7.67
C VAL A 245 -6.34 19.89 -7.80
N LYS A 246 -5.18 20.43 -7.41
CA LYS A 246 -4.82 21.84 -7.64
C LYS A 246 -4.46 22.08 -9.11
N ALA A 247 -5.45 22.00 -9.97
CA ALA A 247 -5.39 22.34 -11.39
C ALA A 247 -6.22 23.59 -11.67
N ASP A 248 -5.96 24.24 -12.81
CA ASP A 248 -6.92 25.18 -13.36
C ASP A 248 -8.14 24.41 -13.90
N ALA A 249 -9.24 24.43 -13.15
CA ALA A 249 -10.45 23.69 -13.48
C ALA A 249 -11.01 24.09 -14.87
N ALA A 250 -10.93 25.37 -15.24
CA ALA A 250 -11.49 25.86 -16.50
C ALA A 250 -10.79 25.27 -17.73
N SER A 251 -9.47 25.05 -17.66
CA SER A 251 -8.67 24.52 -18.77
C SER A 251 -8.29 23.03 -18.64
N LEU A 252 -8.66 22.37 -17.54
CA LEU A 252 -8.34 20.96 -17.32
C LEU A 252 -9.02 20.06 -18.38
N THR A 253 -8.22 19.19 -18.98
CA THR A 253 -8.67 18.20 -19.97
C THR A 253 -8.07 16.84 -19.66
N HIS A 254 -8.89 15.79 -19.77
CA HIS A 254 -8.42 14.40 -19.77
C HIS A 254 -7.72 14.09 -21.10
N ILE A 255 -6.57 13.42 -21.05
CA ILE A 255 -5.78 13.10 -22.26
C ILE A 255 -5.52 11.60 -22.43
N GLY A 256 -6.20 10.75 -21.65
CA GLY A 256 -6.10 9.29 -21.71
C GLY A 256 -5.51 8.67 -20.45
N GLY A 257 -6.04 7.51 -20.05
CA GLY A 257 -5.63 6.81 -18.84
C GLY A 257 -5.74 7.69 -17.59
N ALA A 258 -4.69 7.67 -16.77
CA ALA A 258 -4.58 8.46 -15.55
C ALA A 258 -4.10 9.90 -15.79
N TYR A 259 -3.90 10.34 -17.04
CA TYR A 259 -3.34 11.64 -17.36
C TYR A 259 -4.39 12.69 -17.67
N ALA A 260 -4.16 13.88 -17.14
CA ALA A 260 -4.88 15.10 -17.49
C ALA A 260 -3.89 16.27 -17.58
N ARG A 261 -4.29 17.35 -18.21
CA ARG A 261 -3.49 18.57 -18.28
C ARG A 261 -4.36 19.81 -18.19
N ASP A 262 -3.83 20.84 -17.57
CA ASP A 262 -4.36 22.20 -17.67
C ASP A 262 -3.47 23.04 -18.61
N ALA A 263 -3.75 24.33 -18.76
CA ALA A 263 -2.99 25.22 -19.64
C ALA A 263 -1.47 25.31 -19.33
N LYS A 264 -1.02 24.89 -18.14
CA LYS A 264 0.36 25.07 -17.66
C LYS A 264 1.01 23.78 -17.13
N HIS A 265 0.23 22.76 -16.82
CA HIS A 265 0.71 21.62 -16.04
C HIS A 265 0.17 20.30 -16.55
N LEU A 266 1.02 19.27 -16.45
CA LEU A 266 0.63 17.89 -16.59
C LEU A 266 0.30 17.29 -15.22
N PHE A 267 -0.75 16.48 -15.16
CA PHE A 267 -1.14 15.67 -14.02
C PHE A 267 -1.18 14.20 -14.42
N CYS A 268 -0.81 13.33 -13.48
CA CYS A 268 -1.03 11.91 -13.63
C CYS A 268 -1.40 11.33 -12.28
N ALA A 269 -2.55 10.66 -12.25
CA ALA A 269 -3.22 10.12 -11.07
C ALA A 269 -3.38 11.16 -9.95
N GLY A 270 -4.05 12.28 -10.26
CA GLY A 270 -4.31 13.36 -9.29
C GLY A 270 -3.10 14.19 -8.89
N VAL A 271 -1.88 13.83 -9.32
CA VAL A 271 -0.65 14.50 -8.89
C VAL A 271 -0.03 15.32 -10.03
N ARG A 272 0.24 16.60 -9.75
CA ARG A 272 0.98 17.51 -10.64
C ARG A 272 2.41 17.00 -10.86
N LYS A 273 2.81 16.90 -12.12
CA LYS A 273 4.15 16.47 -12.52
C LYS A 273 5.05 17.67 -12.79
N ARG A 274 6.35 17.50 -12.54
CA ARG A 274 7.40 18.52 -12.70
C ARG A 274 8.39 18.06 -13.77
N GLY A 275 9.06 19.01 -14.42
CA GLY A 275 10.05 18.71 -15.47
C GLY A 275 9.43 18.32 -16.81
N ILE A 276 8.18 18.73 -17.06
CA ILE A 276 7.51 18.62 -18.35
C ILE A 276 7.16 20.06 -18.76
N ASP A 277 7.99 20.62 -19.63
CA ASP A 277 7.88 22.03 -20.02
C ASP A 277 6.82 22.27 -21.11
N ASP A 278 6.43 21.21 -21.82
CA ASP A 278 5.36 21.21 -22.82
C ASP A 278 4.26 20.18 -22.46
N PRO A 279 3.31 20.52 -21.56
CA PRO A 279 2.15 19.68 -21.30
C PRO A 279 1.23 19.51 -22.52
N ALA A 280 1.23 20.46 -23.46
CA ALA A 280 0.39 20.44 -24.66
C ALA A 280 0.86 19.39 -25.68
N GLY A 281 2.14 19.04 -25.68
CA GLY A 281 2.70 17.94 -26.46
C GLY A 281 2.47 16.54 -25.90
N VAL A 282 1.93 16.40 -24.69
CA VAL A 282 1.73 15.09 -24.05
C VAL A 282 0.47 14.40 -24.59
N VAL A 283 0.61 13.13 -24.98
CA VAL A 283 -0.47 12.27 -25.45
C VAL A 283 -0.57 11.05 -24.55
N GLY A 284 -1.74 10.79 -23.96
CA GLY A 284 -1.96 9.59 -23.15
C GLY A 284 -1.98 8.34 -24.04
N LEU A 285 -1.26 7.30 -23.61
CA LEU A 285 -1.25 6.00 -24.27
C LEU A 285 -2.19 5.00 -23.60
N GLY A 286 -2.83 5.39 -22.50
CA GLY A 286 -3.69 4.54 -21.69
C GLY A 286 -3.07 4.20 -20.33
N TYR A 287 -3.91 3.96 -19.33
CA TYR A 287 -3.51 3.64 -17.97
C TYR A 287 -2.45 4.61 -17.39
N ARG A 288 -1.28 4.13 -16.95
CA ARG A 288 -0.20 4.95 -16.38
C ARG A 288 0.86 5.37 -17.42
N TYR A 289 0.56 5.25 -18.72
CA TYR A 289 1.49 5.60 -19.80
C TYR A 289 1.04 6.81 -20.63
N ALA A 290 2.02 7.60 -21.06
CA ALA A 290 1.86 8.68 -22.01
C ALA A 290 3.13 8.81 -22.88
N ARG A 291 3.10 9.66 -23.89
CA ARG A 291 4.28 10.06 -24.66
C ARG A 291 4.41 11.58 -24.77
N LEU A 292 5.64 12.03 -24.95
CA LEU A 292 6.01 13.41 -25.30
C LEU A 292 7.00 13.34 -26.47
N GLY A 293 6.51 13.56 -27.69
CA GLY A 293 7.26 13.26 -28.91
C GLY A 293 7.70 11.78 -28.94
N ALA A 294 9.00 11.55 -29.05
CA ALA A 294 9.63 10.22 -29.06
C ALA A 294 9.96 9.67 -27.65
N GLN A 295 9.53 10.33 -26.58
CA GLN A 295 9.77 9.88 -25.20
C GLN A 295 8.52 9.23 -24.64
N ILE A 296 8.70 8.09 -23.96
CA ILE A 296 7.63 7.45 -23.17
C ILE A 296 7.68 7.97 -21.74
N LEU A 297 6.51 8.23 -21.17
CA LEU A 297 6.31 8.55 -19.77
C LEU A 297 5.59 7.39 -19.07
N TYR A 298 6.02 7.07 -17.86
CA TYR A 298 5.33 6.17 -16.94
C TYR A 298 5.14 6.88 -15.59
N ASP A 299 3.91 6.92 -15.07
CA ASP A 299 3.53 7.68 -13.86
C ASP A 299 3.98 9.16 -13.89
N GLY A 300 4.00 9.74 -15.09
CA GLY A 300 4.41 11.11 -15.35
C GLY A 300 5.92 11.36 -15.34
N LYS A 301 6.75 10.31 -15.43
CA LYS A 301 8.22 10.41 -15.51
C LYS A 301 8.73 9.82 -16.82
N ILE A 302 9.72 10.47 -17.44
CA ILE A 302 10.39 9.97 -18.64
C ILE A 302 11.05 8.63 -18.36
N VAL A 303 10.76 7.63 -19.20
CA VAL A 303 11.42 6.32 -19.19
C VAL A 303 12.75 6.46 -19.92
N THR A 304 13.86 6.42 -19.17
CA THR A 304 15.20 6.66 -19.73
C THR A 304 15.77 5.50 -20.55
N ARG A 305 15.19 4.30 -20.43
CA ARG A 305 15.63 3.09 -21.15
C ARG A 305 14.41 2.34 -21.70
N PRO A 306 13.72 2.89 -22.72
CA PRO A 306 12.51 2.26 -23.27
C PRO A 306 12.81 1.00 -24.11
N GLY A 307 14.08 0.73 -24.40
CA GLY A 307 14.49 -0.41 -25.22
C GLY A 307 14.13 -0.20 -26.69
N ARG A 308 13.53 -1.22 -27.30
CA ARG A 308 13.12 -1.20 -28.73
C ARG A 308 11.66 -0.85 -28.95
N VAL A 309 10.96 -0.39 -27.91
CA VAL A 309 9.55 -0.05 -28.00
C VAL A 309 9.36 1.08 -29.00
N ASP A 310 8.55 0.83 -30.01
CA ASP A 310 8.09 1.84 -30.95
C ASP A 310 7.03 2.72 -30.30
N VAL A 311 7.38 4.00 -30.11
CA VAL A 311 6.56 4.99 -29.42
C VAL A 311 5.29 5.34 -30.21
N GLU A 312 5.33 5.26 -31.54
CA GLU A 312 4.20 5.66 -32.39
C GLU A 312 3.09 4.61 -32.40
N THR A 313 3.43 3.33 -32.25
CA THR A 313 2.46 2.22 -32.20
C THR A 313 2.17 1.72 -30.78
N ALA A 314 2.88 2.24 -29.77
CA ALA A 314 2.71 1.89 -28.38
C ALA A 314 1.32 2.24 -27.82
N ARG A 315 0.75 1.31 -27.03
CA ARG A 315 -0.48 1.51 -26.26
C ARG A 315 -0.39 0.85 -24.88
N GLY A 316 -0.96 1.50 -23.87
CA GLY A 316 -1.17 0.92 -22.55
C GLY A 316 -2.26 -0.15 -22.62
N VAL A 317 -1.94 -1.36 -22.16
CA VAL A 317 -2.88 -2.50 -22.07
C VAL A 317 -3.26 -2.84 -20.63
N PHE A 318 -2.50 -2.33 -19.66
CA PHE A 318 -2.79 -2.46 -18.24
C PHE A 318 -2.13 -1.34 -17.43
N HIS A 319 -2.45 -1.25 -16.13
CA HIS A 319 -1.93 -0.22 -15.23
C HIS A 319 -0.39 -0.10 -15.28
N ASP A 320 0.33 -1.20 -15.46
CA ASP A 320 1.78 -1.26 -15.52
C ASP A 320 2.31 -1.98 -16.77
N MET A 321 1.50 -2.11 -17.83
CA MET A 321 1.94 -2.75 -19.07
C MET A 321 1.57 -1.93 -20.30
N LEU A 322 2.58 -1.61 -21.10
CA LEU A 322 2.48 -1.01 -22.43
C LEU A 322 3.09 -1.96 -23.46
N ILE A 323 2.48 -2.03 -24.65
CA ILE A 323 2.93 -2.87 -25.75
C ILE A 323 2.88 -2.08 -27.06
N ASP A 324 3.83 -2.31 -27.97
CA ASP A 324 3.82 -1.77 -29.34
C ASP A 324 3.31 -2.79 -30.37
N ALA A 325 3.20 -2.40 -31.64
CA ALA A 325 2.66 -3.28 -32.68
C ALA A 325 3.52 -4.53 -32.94
N ASP A 326 4.83 -4.46 -32.68
CA ASP A 326 5.79 -5.56 -32.83
C ASP A 326 5.84 -6.47 -31.59
N GLY A 327 5.07 -6.14 -30.56
CA GLY A 327 4.96 -6.89 -29.32
C GLY A 327 6.06 -6.60 -28.29
N HIS A 328 6.87 -5.56 -28.48
CA HIS A 328 7.79 -5.10 -27.44
C HIS A 328 7.01 -4.48 -26.29
N VAL A 329 7.46 -4.75 -25.06
CA VAL A 329 6.70 -4.41 -23.85
C VAL A 329 7.51 -3.53 -22.93
N LEU A 330 6.85 -2.54 -22.33
CA LEU A 330 7.27 -1.96 -21.05
C LEU A 330 6.41 -2.50 -19.92
N TRP A 331 7.07 -3.02 -18.89
CA TRP A 331 6.46 -3.37 -17.62
C TRP A 331 6.89 -2.36 -16.56
N GLY A 332 5.98 -1.47 -16.18
CA GLY A 332 6.32 -0.19 -15.57
C GLY A 332 7.32 0.55 -16.46
N LYS A 333 8.52 0.77 -15.96
CA LYS A 333 9.65 1.39 -16.69
C LYS A 333 10.60 0.40 -17.36
N ASN A 334 10.36 -0.91 -17.26
CA ASN A 334 11.32 -1.94 -17.64
C ASN A 334 10.97 -2.57 -18.99
N TYR A 335 11.90 -2.50 -19.93
CA TYR A 335 11.75 -3.15 -21.23
C TYR A 335 11.78 -4.69 -21.13
N ARG A 336 10.93 -5.33 -21.94
CA ARG A 336 10.86 -6.78 -22.15
C ARG A 336 10.80 -7.09 -23.65
N LYS A 337 11.44 -8.20 -24.03
CA LYS A 337 11.38 -8.70 -25.40
C LYS A 337 9.97 -9.25 -25.71
N PRO A 338 9.55 -9.25 -26.98
CA PRO A 338 8.26 -9.81 -27.36
C PRO A 338 8.14 -11.28 -26.96
N LEU A 339 6.97 -11.64 -26.43
CA LEU A 339 6.64 -13.03 -26.16
C LEU A 339 6.35 -13.76 -27.48
N PRO A 340 6.98 -14.90 -27.78
CA PRO A 340 6.78 -15.58 -29.06
C PRO A 340 5.31 -15.91 -29.35
N GLY A 341 4.81 -15.43 -30.49
CA GLY A 341 3.45 -15.67 -30.96
C GLY A 341 2.36 -14.83 -30.31
N ILE A 342 2.73 -13.81 -29.51
CA ILE A 342 1.77 -12.81 -29.01
C ILE A 342 1.15 -12.03 -30.16
N ASP A 343 -0.15 -11.82 -30.10
CA ASP A 343 -0.86 -10.87 -30.95
C ASP A 343 -1.03 -9.56 -30.19
N ALA A 344 -0.09 -8.64 -30.41
CA ALA A 344 -0.03 -7.36 -29.72
C ALA A 344 -1.25 -6.47 -30.01
N ALA A 345 -1.89 -6.62 -31.17
CA ALA A 345 -3.03 -5.80 -31.56
C ALA A 345 -4.28 -6.12 -30.73
N SER A 346 -4.53 -7.40 -30.45
CA SER A 346 -5.74 -7.86 -29.75
C SER A 346 -5.55 -8.09 -28.24
N LEU A 347 -4.30 -8.00 -27.74
CA LEU A 347 -3.98 -8.20 -26.33
C LEU A 347 -4.77 -7.26 -25.40
N ARG A 348 -5.44 -7.85 -24.40
CA ARG A 348 -6.19 -7.17 -23.34
C ARG A 348 -6.19 -7.99 -22.05
N PHE A 349 -6.32 -7.32 -20.90
CA PHE A 349 -6.45 -7.99 -19.60
C PHE A 349 -7.92 -8.31 -19.30
N LEU A 350 -8.20 -9.53 -18.82
CA LEU A 350 -9.52 -9.92 -18.32
C LEU A 350 -9.68 -9.51 -16.85
N ASN A 351 -8.60 -9.63 -16.09
CA ASN A 351 -8.49 -9.21 -14.70
C ASN A 351 -7.01 -8.97 -14.38
N TRP A 352 -6.67 -8.80 -13.11
CA TRP A 352 -5.30 -8.56 -12.67
C TRP A 352 -4.31 -9.70 -12.98
N SER A 353 -4.81 -10.94 -13.02
CA SER A 353 -3.99 -12.15 -13.13
C SER A 353 -3.94 -12.70 -14.53
N PHE A 354 -4.92 -12.39 -15.39
CA PHE A 354 -5.07 -13.03 -16.69
C PHE A 354 -5.28 -12.02 -17.83
N ALA A 355 -4.65 -12.30 -18.96
CA ALA A 355 -4.78 -11.57 -20.20
C ALA A 355 -5.09 -12.51 -21.37
N VAL A 356 -5.63 -11.95 -22.44
CA VAL A 356 -5.98 -12.68 -23.66
C VAL A 356 -5.60 -11.86 -24.88
N ASP A 357 -5.17 -12.53 -25.93
CA ASP A 357 -5.17 -11.99 -27.29
C ASP A 357 -6.09 -12.85 -28.16
N ASP A 358 -6.19 -12.67 -29.48
CA ASP A 358 -7.12 -13.47 -30.30
C ASP A 358 -6.72 -14.94 -30.47
N ARG A 359 -5.53 -15.34 -29.99
CA ARG A 359 -4.96 -16.68 -30.17
C ARG A 359 -4.82 -17.45 -28.87
N ARG A 360 -4.53 -16.78 -27.76
CA ARG A 360 -4.04 -17.39 -26.52
C ARG A 360 -4.57 -16.70 -25.27
N VAL A 361 -4.48 -17.44 -24.18
CA VAL A 361 -4.71 -16.96 -22.82
C VAL A 361 -3.37 -16.92 -22.10
N TYR A 362 -3.17 -15.88 -21.30
CA TYR A 362 -1.95 -15.62 -20.56
C TYR A 362 -2.26 -15.43 -19.08
N TYR A 363 -1.32 -15.84 -18.23
CA TYR A 363 -1.31 -15.46 -16.84
C TYR A 363 -0.14 -14.53 -16.55
N ARG A 364 -0.35 -13.61 -15.62
CA ARG A 364 0.60 -12.60 -15.19
C ARG A 364 1.59 -13.23 -14.20
N THR A 365 2.87 -13.05 -14.45
CA THR A 365 3.95 -13.31 -13.48
C THR A 365 4.45 -11.99 -12.89
N SER A 366 5.41 -12.04 -11.97
CA SER A 366 6.01 -10.83 -11.40
C SER A 366 6.71 -9.93 -12.43
N THR A 367 7.11 -10.45 -13.60
CA THR A 367 7.93 -9.71 -14.55
C THR A 367 7.60 -9.91 -16.03
N ASN A 368 6.62 -10.76 -16.36
CA ASN A 368 6.21 -11.09 -17.73
C ASN A 368 4.81 -11.75 -17.79
N LEU A 369 4.30 -12.00 -19.00
CA LEU A 369 3.19 -12.91 -19.27
C LEU A 369 3.71 -14.32 -19.59
N ALA A 370 2.98 -15.33 -19.15
CA ALA A 370 3.20 -16.74 -19.48
C ALA A 370 1.92 -17.34 -20.08
N VAL A 371 2.07 -18.29 -21.01
CA VAL A 371 0.93 -18.92 -21.72
C VAL A 371 0.19 -19.87 -20.77
N CYS A 372 -1.13 -19.77 -20.75
CA CYS A 372 -2.00 -20.74 -20.11
C CYS A 372 -2.22 -21.93 -21.06
N GLU A 373 -1.49 -23.02 -20.86
CA GLU A 373 -1.66 -24.24 -21.65
C GLU A 373 -3.01 -24.92 -21.33
N GLY A 374 -3.69 -25.42 -22.37
CA GLY A 374 -4.93 -26.18 -22.21
C GLY A 374 -6.18 -25.38 -21.81
N VAL A 375 -6.15 -24.05 -21.99
CA VAL A 375 -7.31 -23.17 -21.79
C VAL A 375 -8.02 -22.92 -23.11
N ASP A 376 -9.34 -23.10 -23.13
CA ASP A 376 -10.13 -22.82 -24.32
C ASP A 376 -10.30 -21.31 -24.51
N ARG A 377 -9.47 -20.74 -25.38
CA ARG A 377 -9.52 -19.31 -25.69
C ARG A 377 -10.90 -18.86 -26.20
N ALA A 378 -11.67 -19.69 -26.90
CA ALA A 378 -12.92 -19.27 -27.50
C ALA A 378 -14.03 -18.98 -26.47
N SER A 379 -14.00 -19.64 -25.31
CA SER A 379 -15.02 -19.49 -24.25
C SER A 379 -14.53 -18.74 -23.01
N VAL A 380 -13.29 -18.27 -23.00
CA VAL A 380 -12.68 -17.70 -21.79
C VAL A 380 -13.33 -16.37 -21.38
N GLU A 381 -13.69 -16.28 -20.11
CA GLU A 381 -14.22 -15.06 -19.47
C GLU A 381 -13.62 -14.86 -18.08
N ALA A 382 -13.75 -13.64 -17.53
CA ALA A 382 -13.31 -13.35 -16.18
C ALA A 382 -14.22 -14.05 -15.16
N ALA A 383 -13.62 -14.67 -14.14
CA ALA A 383 -14.33 -15.29 -13.02
C ALA A 383 -13.87 -14.66 -11.70
N PRO A 384 -14.77 -14.07 -10.89
CA PRO A 384 -14.39 -13.49 -9.59
C PRO A 384 -13.84 -14.54 -8.61
N PRO A 385 -12.98 -14.17 -7.65
CA PRO A 385 -12.40 -12.83 -7.43
C PRO A 385 -11.20 -12.52 -8.37
N MET A 386 -10.37 -13.51 -8.67
CA MET A 386 -9.15 -13.33 -9.48
C MET A 386 -8.85 -14.52 -10.39
N GLY A 387 -9.89 -15.14 -10.96
CA GLY A 387 -9.80 -16.30 -11.85
C GLY A 387 -10.34 -16.04 -13.26
N ILE A 388 -10.29 -17.06 -14.10
CA ILE A 388 -10.98 -17.09 -15.39
C ILE A 388 -11.83 -18.35 -15.47
N ARG A 389 -12.85 -18.37 -16.32
CA ARG A 389 -13.65 -19.55 -16.62
C ARG A 389 -13.55 -19.84 -18.11
N ASP A 390 -13.40 -21.12 -18.46
CA ASP A 390 -13.62 -21.63 -19.80
C ASP A 390 -14.69 -22.73 -19.79
N ARG A 391 -15.00 -23.32 -20.94
CA ARG A 391 -15.99 -24.41 -21.06
C ARG A 391 -15.70 -25.64 -20.19
N HIS A 392 -14.49 -25.77 -19.66
CA HIS A 392 -14.03 -26.90 -18.85
C HIS A 392 -13.93 -26.54 -17.36
N GLY A 393 -14.36 -25.34 -16.95
CA GLY A 393 -14.48 -24.92 -15.55
C GLY A 393 -13.65 -23.67 -15.21
N VAL A 394 -13.54 -23.40 -13.90
CA VAL A 394 -12.82 -22.24 -13.37
C VAL A 394 -11.33 -22.55 -13.25
N ILE A 395 -10.50 -21.57 -13.59
CA ILE A 395 -9.04 -21.61 -13.52
C ILE A 395 -8.59 -20.45 -12.66
N ALA A 396 -7.76 -20.75 -11.67
CA ALA A 396 -7.16 -19.76 -10.78
C ALA A 396 -5.64 -19.85 -10.83
N LEU A 397 -5.00 -18.75 -10.44
CA LEU A 397 -3.55 -18.69 -10.26
C LEU A 397 -3.18 -19.37 -8.94
N ARG A 398 -2.26 -20.34 -8.95
CA ARG A 398 -1.68 -20.95 -7.75
C ARG A 398 -0.19 -20.66 -7.73
N TYR A 399 0.27 -19.93 -6.71
CA TYR A 399 1.71 -19.80 -6.50
C TYR A 399 2.24 -21.01 -5.73
N PRO A 400 3.37 -21.61 -6.15
CA PRO A 400 4.24 -21.25 -7.28
C PRO A 400 3.87 -21.91 -8.62
N ASP A 401 2.88 -22.81 -8.63
CA ASP A 401 2.59 -23.76 -9.72
C ASP A 401 2.00 -23.16 -11.02
N GLY A 402 1.72 -21.85 -11.05
CA GLY A 402 1.16 -21.17 -12.21
C GLY A 402 -0.37 -21.18 -12.19
N ILE A 403 -0.99 -21.97 -13.07
CA ILE A 403 -2.47 -22.04 -13.20
C ILE A 403 -2.99 -23.42 -12.80
N ALA A 404 -4.17 -23.47 -12.18
CA ALA A 404 -4.84 -24.71 -11.83
C ALA A 404 -6.36 -24.59 -12.02
N ARG A 405 -6.98 -25.67 -12.49
CA ARG A 405 -8.44 -25.80 -12.46
C ARG A 405 -8.89 -25.96 -11.02
N VAL A 406 -9.87 -25.15 -10.62
CA VAL A 406 -10.45 -25.18 -9.29
C VAL A 406 -11.92 -25.57 -9.37
N PRO A 407 -12.45 -26.28 -8.35
CA PRO A 407 -13.88 -26.49 -8.25
C PRO A 407 -14.61 -25.15 -8.29
N ASP A 408 -15.78 -25.11 -8.94
CA ASP A 408 -16.67 -23.94 -8.82
C ASP A 408 -16.93 -23.71 -7.32
N LEU A 409 -16.54 -22.54 -6.82
CA LEU A 409 -16.94 -22.15 -5.47
C LEU A 409 -18.47 -22.08 -5.45
N PRO A 410 -19.13 -22.70 -4.45
CA PRO A 410 -20.57 -22.51 -4.28
C PRO A 410 -20.80 -21.01 -4.13
N THR A 411 -21.69 -20.46 -4.95
CA THR A 411 -22.14 -19.08 -4.82
C THR A 411 -22.82 -19.00 -3.46
N GLU A 412 -22.19 -18.33 -2.48
CA GLU A 412 -22.87 -17.97 -1.25
C GLU A 412 -24.06 -17.10 -1.65
N SER A 413 -25.24 -17.68 -1.48
CA SER A 413 -26.56 -17.17 -1.86
C SER A 413 -27.08 -16.10 -0.92
#